data_AF-A0A2V3PKQ2-F1
#
_entry.id   AF-A0A2V3PKQ2-F1
#
_cell.length_a   1.000
_cell.length_b   1.000
_cell.length_c   1.000
_cell.angle_alpha   90.00
_cell.angle_beta   90.00
_cell.angle_gamma   90.00
#
_symmetry.space_group_name_H-M   'P 1'
#
loop_
_entity.id
_entity.type
_entity.pdbx_description
1 polymer ?
#
loop_
_entity_poly.entity_id
_entity_poly.type
_entity_poly.pdbx_seq_one_letter_code
_entity_poly.pdbx_strand_id
1 'polypeptide(L)'
;MLRIKEVLKEKGKTIQLLSDEVGITYANMNNIVNEKSTPSLPTLQKIAEALQVPIVELFEPQVMPDSNVIMCPKCGTRLEIKEKE
;
A
#
# COMPACT_ATOMS: atom_id res chain seq x y z
N MET A 1 6.11 2.01 4.07
CA MET A 1 6.74 1.35 2.90
C MET A 1 5.67 0.83 1.94
N LEU A 2 6.06 0.31 0.77
CA LEU A 2 5.15 -0.26 -0.23
C LEU A 2 5.03 -1.78 -0.01
N ARG A 3 3.81 -2.32 0.05
CA ARG A 3 3.54 -3.76 0.28
C ARG A 3 3.18 -4.53 -0.98
N ILE A 4 3.60 -4.04 -2.15
CA ILE A 4 3.20 -4.61 -3.45
C ILE A 4 3.50 -6.12 -3.54
N LYS A 5 4.62 -6.57 -2.96
CA LYS A 5 5.02 -7.99 -2.91
C LYS A 5 4.01 -8.88 -2.19
N GLU A 6 3.39 -8.38 -1.14
CA GLU A 6 2.45 -9.12 -0.31
C GLU A 6 1.08 -9.17 -0.98
N VAL A 7 0.61 -8.02 -1.49
CA VAL A 7 -0.62 -7.94 -2.29
C VAL A 7 -0.54 -8.87 -3.52
N LEU A 8 0.62 -8.95 -4.18
CA LEU A 8 0.88 -9.89 -5.27
C LEU A 8 0.65 -11.36 -4.85
N LYS A 9 1.17 -11.74 -3.67
CA LYS A 9 1.02 -13.09 -3.12
C LYS A 9 -0.42 -13.40 -2.74
N GLU A 10 -1.11 -12.44 -2.10
CA GLU A 10 -2.52 -12.58 -1.72
C GLU A 10 -3.43 -12.77 -2.93
N LYS A 11 -3.11 -12.08 -4.03
CA LYS A 11 -3.83 -12.20 -5.31
C LYS A 11 -3.39 -13.39 -6.16
N GLY A 12 -2.36 -14.14 -5.75
CA GLY A 12 -1.80 -15.25 -6.52
C GLY A 12 -1.22 -14.85 -7.88
N LYS A 13 -0.85 -13.57 -8.06
CA LYS A 13 -0.27 -13.05 -9.30
C LYS A 13 1.25 -13.13 -9.28
N THR A 14 1.85 -13.22 -10.46
CA THR A 14 3.31 -13.20 -10.61
C THR A 14 3.79 -11.80 -10.98
N ILE A 15 5.06 -11.49 -10.65
CA ILE A 15 5.71 -10.23 -11.04
C ILE A 15 5.69 -10.06 -12.56
N GLN A 16 5.84 -11.17 -13.29
CA GLN A 16 5.85 -11.20 -14.75
C GLN A 16 4.49 -10.79 -15.34
N LEU A 17 3.40 -11.38 -14.83
CA LEU A 17 2.05 -11.03 -15.25
C LEU A 17 1.71 -9.58 -14.90
N LEU A 18 2.13 -9.11 -13.73
CA LEU A 18 1.95 -7.71 -13.34
C LEU A 18 2.75 -6.76 -14.24
N SER A 19 3.98 -7.11 -14.62
CA SER A 19 4.78 -6.30 -15.55
C SER A 19 4.14 -6.19 -16.93
N ASP A 20 3.56 -7.29 -17.41
CA ASP A 20 2.86 -7.35 -18.70
C ASP A 20 1.57 -6.51 -18.67
N GLU A 21 0.75 -6.60 -17.61
CA GLU A 21 -0.47 -5.81 -17.44
C GLU A 21 -0.20 -4.30 -17.32
N VAL A 22 0.85 -3.93 -16.59
CA VAL A 22 1.21 -2.51 -16.36
C VAL A 22 1.96 -1.91 -17.55
N GLY A 23 2.55 -2.75 -18.41
CA GLY A 23 3.30 -2.36 -19.60
C GLY A 23 4.69 -1.83 -19.28
N ILE A 24 5.36 -2.39 -18.27
CA ILE A 24 6.76 -2.06 -17.93
C ILE A 24 7.63 -3.31 -17.95
N THR A 25 8.95 -3.13 -18.00
CA THR A 25 9.86 -4.28 -18.01
C THR A 25 9.83 -5.03 -16.68
N TYR A 26 10.01 -6.35 -16.73
CA TYR A 26 10.13 -7.20 -15.54
C TYR A 26 11.19 -6.66 -14.56
N ALA A 27 12.35 -6.21 -15.06
CA ALA A 27 13.41 -5.65 -14.23
C ALA A 27 12.95 -4.40 -13.46
N ASN A 28 12.19 -3.51 -14.10
CA ASN A 28 11.63 -2.32 -13.47
C ASN A 28 10.58 -2.72 -12.42
N MET A 29 9.66 -3.61 -12.78
CA MET A 29 8.66 -4.13 -11.84
C MET A 29 9.31 -4.80 -10.62
N ASN A 30 10.33 -5.63 -10.83
CA ASN A 30 11.06 -6.28 -9.75
C ASN A 30 11.77 -5.27 -8.84
N ASN A 31 12.31 -4.17 -9.39
CA ASN A 31 12.88 -3.09 -8.58
C ASN A 31 11.80 -2.37 -7.74
N ILE A 32 10.61 -2.14 -8.31
CA ILE A 32 9.48 -1.55 -7.60
C ILE A 32 8.99 -2.47 -6.46
N VAL A 33 8.79 -3.76 -6.76
CA VAL A 33 8.31 -4.76 -5.79
C VAL A 33 9.29 -5.00 -4.64
N ASN A 34 10.60 -4.83 -4.88
CA ASN A 34 11.63 -4.91 -3.85
C ASN A 34 12.07 -3.54 -3.32
N GLU A 35 11.26 -2.48 -3.54
CA GLU A 35 11.47 -1.13 -3.01
C GLU A 35 12.82 -0.48 -3.38
N LYS A 36 13.48 -0.98 -4.42
CA LYS A 36 14.72 -0.41 -4.97
C LYS A 36 14.46 0.80 -5.85
N SER A 37 13.22 0.98 -6.31
CA SER A 37 12.80 2.08 -7.15
C SER A 37 11.40 2.54 -6.75
N THR A 38 11.21 3.85 -6.67
CA THR A 38 9.90 4.44 -6.39
C THR A 38 9.17 4.65 -7.72
N PRO A 39 8.05 3.95 -7.96
CA PRO A 39 7.24 4.16 -9.15
C PRO A 39 6.61 5.56 -9.13
N SER A 40 6.32 6.10 -10.31
CA SER A 40 5.51 7.31 -10.43
C SER A 40 4.05 7.03 -10.08
N LEU A 41 3.32 8.06 -9.63
CA LEU A 41 1.89 8.03 -9.33
C LEU A 41 1.03 7.31 -10.41
N PRO A 42 1.19 7.61 -11.71
CA PRO A 42 0.44 6.90 -12.76
C PRO A 42 0.80 5.41 -12.86
N THR A 43 2.06 5.04 -12.62
CA THR A 43 2.48 3.62 -12.59
C THR A 43 1.89 2.91 -11.39
N LEU A 44 1.89 3.57 -10.22
CA LEU A 44 1.25 3.08 -8.99
C LEU A 44 -0.25 2.83 -9.21
N GLN A 45 -0.93 3.74 -9.90
CA GLN A 45 -2.34 3.59 -10.24
C GLN A 45 -2.59 2.39 -11.15
N LYS A 46 -1.78 2.22 -12.21
CA LYS A 46 -1.85 1.03 -13.08
C LYS A 46 -1.58 -0.28 -12.32
N ILE A 47 -0.64 -0.27 -11.38
CA ILE A 47 -0.36 -1.43 -10.52
C ILE A 47 -1.59 -1.76 -9.66
N ALA A 48 -2.23 -0.75 -9.08
CA ALA A 48 -3.44 -0.93 -8.27
C ALA A 48 -4.60 -1.50 -9.10
N GLU A 49 -4.80 -0.96 -10.32
CA GLU A 49 -5.79 -1.43 -11.27
C GLU A 49 -5.54 -2.88 -11.69
N ALA A 50 -4.29 -3.23 -12.03
CA ALA A 50 -3.90 -4.59 -12.39
C ALA A 50 -4.10 -5.56 -11.22
N LEU A 51 -3.82 -5.15 -9.98
CA LEU A 51 -4.06 -5.96 -8.78
C LEU A 51 -5.53 -5.95 -8.31
N GLN A 52 -6.38 -5.12 -8.93
CA GLN A 52 -7.78 -4.90 -8.55
C GLN A 52 -7.91 -4.59 -7.06
N VAL A 53 -7.10 -3.65 -6.59
CA VAL A 53 -7.12 -3.14 -5.21
C VAL A 53 -7.13 -1.61 -5.24
N PRO A 54 -7.68 -0.96 -4.21
CA PRO A 54 -7.51 0.48 -4.09
C PRO A 54 -6.04 0.82 -3.86
N ILE A 55 -5.58 1.95 -4.40
CA ILE A 55 -4.16 2.38 -4.36
C ILE A 55 -3.58 2.40 -2.93
N VAL A 56 -4.43 2.65 -1.92
CA VAL A 56 -4.05 2.66 -0.51
C VAL A 56 -3.58 1.30 0.01
N GLU A 57 -4.06 0.18 -0.56
CA GLU A 57 -3.60 -1.17 -0.16
C GLU A 57 -2.18 -1.48 -0.61
N LEU A 58 -1.65 -0.73 -1.59
CA LEU A 58 -0.26 -0.88 -2.01
C LEU A 58 0.72 -0.32 -0.98
N PHE A 59 0.23 0.45 0.00
CA PHE A 59 1.02 1.01 1.08
C PHE A 59 0.87 0.18 2.34
N GLU A 60 1.88 0.24 3.19
CA GLU A 60 1.73 -0.27 4.55
C GLU A 60 0.56 0.39 5.25
N PRO A 61 -0.32 -0.40 5.91
CA PRO A 61 -1.26 0.16 6.85
C PRO A 61 -0.42 0.94 7.85
N GLN A 62 -0.68 2.23 7.92
CA GLN A 62 -0.08 3.10 8.91
C GLN A 62 -0.67 2.62 10.24
N VAL A 63 0.01 1.67 10.90
CA VAL A 63 -0.26 1.38 12.31
C VAL A 63 0.11 2.66 13.03
N MET A 64 -0.90 3.51 13.25
CA MET A 64 -0.77 4.57 14.22
C MET A 64 -0.46 3.86 15.53
N PRO A 65 0.70 4.12 16.18
CA PRO A 65 1.14 3.37 17.35
C PRO A 65 0.18 3.45 18.55
N ASP A 66 -0.92 4.19 18.44
CA ASP A 66 -1.86 4.40 19.52
C ASP A 66 -3.25 3.91 19.09
N SER A 67 -3.53 2.63 19.34
CA SER A 67 -4.90 2.07 19.35
C SER A 67 -5.86 2.82 20.27
N ASN A 68 -5.33 3.77 21.05
CA ASN A 68 -6.03 4.60 22.01
C ASN A 68 -6.36 6.00 21.50
N VAL A 69 -6.02 6.36 20.25
CA VAL A 69 -6.31 7.70 19.72
C VAL A 69 -7.60 7.70 18.90
N ILE A 70 -8.64 8.38 19.40
CA ILE A 70 -9.87 8.67 18.66
C ILE A 70 -9.88 10.12 18.18
N MET A 71 -10.43 10.37 16.99
CA MET A 71 -10.61 11.74 16.49
C MET A 71 -12.01 12.26 16.85
N CYS A 72 -12.07 13.45 17.46
CA CYS A 72 -13.34 14.08 17.79
C CYS A 72 -14.13 14.43 16.50
N PRO A 73 -15.36 13.91 16.29
CA PRO A 73 -16.14 14.15 15.08
C PRO A 73 -16.65 15.60 14.95
N LYS A 74 -16.52 16.42 16.00
CA LYS A 74 -16.97 17.81 16.01
C LYS A 74 -15.86 18.82 15.67
N CYS A 75 -14.63 18.58 16.11
CA CYS A 75 -13.52 19.55 15.99
C CYS A 75 -12.21 18.97 15.46
N GLY A 76 -12.12 17.65 15.24
CA GLY A 76 -10.92 17.00 14.71
C GLY A 76 -9.77 16.83 15.72
N THR A 77 -9.98 17.17 16.99
CA THR A 77 -8.98 16.97 18.05
C THR A 77 -8.68 15.48 18.25
N ARG A 78 -7.40 15.14 18.37
CA ARG A 78 -6.92 13.80 18.73
C ARG A 78 -7.08 13.59 20.24
N LEU A 79 -7.81 12.55 20.64
CA LEU A 79 -8.06 12.20 22.04
C LEU A 79 -7.39 10.86 22.34
N GLU A 80 -6.51 10.83 23.34
CA GLU A 80 -5.83 9.62 23.80
C GLU A 80 -6.61 9.00 24.98
N ILE A 81 -7.01 7.74 24.84
CA ILE A 81 -7.72 6.95 25.86
C ILE A 81 -6.68 6.26 26.75
N LYS A 82 -6.82 6.40 28.07
CA LYS A 82 -6.02 5.66 29.05
C LYS A 82 -6.93 4.72 29.82
N GLU A 83 -6.48 3.48 30.04
CA GLU A 83 -7.17 2.57 30.97
C GLU A 83 -7.17 3.21 32.36
N LYS A 84 -8.34 3.18 33.01
CA LYS A 84 -8.50 3.69 34.36
C LYS A 84 -8.09 2.58 35.33
N GLU A 85 -6.97 2.76 36.04
CA GLU A 85 -6.63 1.98 37.23
C GLU A 85 -7.69 2.12 38.33
#